data_AF-A6V160-F1
#
_entry.id   AF-A6V160-F1
#
_cell.length_a   1.000
_cell.length_b   1.000
_cell.length_c   1.000
_cell.angle_alpha   90.00
_cell.angle_beta   90.00
_cell.angle_gamma   90.00
#
_symmetry.space_group_name_H-M   'P 1'
#
loop_
_entity.id
_entity.type
_entity.pdbx_description
1 polymer ?
#
loop_
_entity_poly.entity_id
_entity_poly.type
_entity_poly.pdbx_seq_one_letter_code
_entity_poly.pdbx_strand_id
1 'polypeptide(L)'
;MKRCENRRQRGFTLLEVMVALAIFAVLSVALYSAAQHIAGNSAGLTERSLAQWLADNRLGELRAGMRPLGDGRRQEQVAFGGRDWLLASDVEAAPDPRLRRVSVEVSLAGPRPVRRALLVGFVGVRR
;
A
#
# COMPACT_ATOMS: atom_id res chain seq x y z
N MET A 1 15.55 -60.08 40.79
CA MET A 1 14.82 -58.81 40.90
C MET A 1 15.67 -57.69 40.32
N LYS A 2 15.09 -56.88 39.43
CA LYS A 2 15.77 -55.96 38.51
C LYS A 2 16.46 -54.81 39.28
N ARG A 3 17.74 -54.57 39.01
CA ARG A 3 18.50 -53.46 39.59
C ARG A 3 18.21 -52.18 38.80
N CYS A 4 17.68 -51.16 39.45
CA CYS A 4 17.34 -49.88 38.81
C CYS A 4 18.62 -49.19 38.33
N GLU A 5 18.74 -49.03 37.02
CA GLU A 5 19.85 -48.34 36.37
C GLU A 5 19.66 -46.84 36.56
N ASN A 6 20.53 -46.23 37.38
CA ASN A 6 20.53 -44.80 37.64
C ASN A 6 21.01 -44.07 36.37
N ARG A 7 20.06 -43.64 35.52
CA ARG A 7 20.31 -42.72 34.42
C ARG A 7 20.89 -41.43 34.99
N ARG A 8 22.22 -41.28 34.92
CA ARG A 8 22.89 -40.00 35.18
C ARG A 8 22.28 -38.95 34.25
N GLN A 9 21.49 -38.04 34.82
CA GLN A 9 21.04 -36.84 34.11
C GLN A 9 22.28 -36.03 33.77
N ARG A 10 22.68 -36.03 32.50
CA ARG A 10 23.75 -35.16 32.01
C ARG A 10 23.18 -33.73 32.04
N GLY A 11 23.62 -32.92 33.00
CA GLY A 11 23.26 -31.51 33.04
C GLY A 11 23.80 -30.78 31.81
N PHE A 12 23.11 -29.73 31.38
CA PHE A 12 23.52 -28.88 30.27
C PHE A 12 24.87 -28.22 30.56
N THR A 13 25.77 -28.23 29.57
CA THR A 13 27.05 -27.52 29.70
C THR A 13 26.86 -26.02 29.42
N LEU A 14 27.74 -25.17 29.97
CA LEU A 14 27.74 -23.73 29.68
C LEU A 14 27.80 -23.46 28.16
N LEU A 15 28.61 -24.24 27.45
CA LEU A 15 28.78 -24.15 26.01
C LEU A 15 27.47 -24.43 25.25
N GLU A 16 26.68 -25.38 25.71
CA GLU A 16 25.41 -25.75 25.07
C GLU A 16 24.36 -24.63 25.19
N VAL A 17 24.28 -23.97 26.34
CA VAL A 17 23.40 -22.81 26.54
C VAL A 17 23.87 -21.61 25.71
N MET A 18 25.18 -21.38 25.63
CA MET A 18 25.74 -20.31 24.80
C MET A 18 25.45 -20.53 23.31
N VAL A 19 25.64 -21.76 22.82
CA VAL A 19 25.34 -22.11 21.43
C VAL A 19 23.83 -22.00 21.15
N ALA A 20 22.99 -22.47 22.08
CA ALA A 20 21.53 -22.34 21.94
C ALA A 20 21.09 -20.87 21.87
N LEU A 21 21.65 -20.01 22.73
CA LEU A 21 21.37 -18.57 22.71
C LEU A 21 21.89 -17.90 21.44
N ALA A 22 23.06 -18.29 20.95
CA ALA A 22 23.61 -17.77 19.70
C ALA A 22 22.71 -18.10 18.50
N ILE A 23 22.27 -19.36 18.39
CA ILE A 23 21.33 -19.80 17.35
C ILE A 23 20.00 -19.06 17.51
N PHE A 24 19.46 -18.99 18.73
CA PHE A 24 18.20 -18.31 19.01
C PHE A 24 18.25 -16.82 18.66
N ALA A 25 19.36 -16.14 18.96
CA ALA A 25 19.55 -14.73 18.63
C ALA A 25 19.52 -14.50 17.11
N VAL A 26 20.23 -15.32 16.34
CA VAL A 26 20.24 -15.23 14.87
C VAL A 26 18.85 -15.50 14.29
N LEU A 27 18.14 -16.52 14.78
CA LEU A 27 16.76 -16.82 14.36
C LEU A 27 15.80 -15.67 14.70
N SER A 28 15.97 -15.05 15.87
CA SER A 28 15.13 -13.92 16.31
C SER A 28 15.30 -12.70 15.40
N VAL A 29 16.54 -12.39 14.99
CA VAL A 29 16.81 -11.29 14.05
C VAL A 29 16.17 -11.57 12.68
N ALA A 30 16.29 -12.80 12.18
CA ALA A 30 15.66 -13.19 10.92
C ALA A 30 14.13 -13.09 10.98
N LEU A 31 13.52 -13.59 12.07
CA LEU A 31 12.07 -13.51 12.28
C LEU A 31 11.59 -12.06 12.41
N TYR A 32 12.32 -11.23 13.15
CA TYR A 32 11.99 -9.82 13.30
C TYR A 32 12.04 -9.08 11.95
N SER A 33 13.07 -9.32 11.15
CA SER A 33 13.18 -8.78 9.79
C SER A 33 12.00 -9.21 8.91
N ALA A 34 11.62 -10.48 8.96
CA ALA A 34 10.47 -11.00 8.23
C ALA A 34 9.15 -10.33 8.68
N ALA A 35 8.95 -10.16 9.98
CA ALA A 35 7.77 -9.47 10.52
C ALA A 35 7.70 -8.01 10.07
N GLN A 36 8.83 -7.30 10.10
CA GLN A 36 8.92 -5.92 9.58
C GLN A 36 8.60 -5.85 8.09
N HIS A 37 9.10 -6.80 7.30
CA HIS A 37 8.81 -6.87 5.88
C HIS A 37 7.31 -7.07 5.60
N ILE A 38 6.65 -7.96 6.34
CA ILE A 38 5.21 -8.21 6.23
C ILE A 38 4.41 -6.95 6.61
N ALA A 39 4.76 -6.31 7.74
CA ALA A 39 4.08 -5.10 8.20
C ALA A 39 4.22 -3.94 7.21
N GLY A 40 5.42 -3.70 6.69
CA GLY A 40 5.67 -2.66 5.69
C GLY A 40 4.91 -2.91 4.38
N ASN A 41 4.83 -4.18 3.95
CA ASN A 41 4.10 -4.54 2.74
C ASN A 41 2.58 -4.35 2.91
N SER A 42 2.04 -4.67 4.09
CA SER A 42 0.62 -4.45 4.42
C SER A 42 0.23 -2.98 4.36
N ALA A 43 1.04 -2.09 4.95
CA ALA A 43 0.79 -0.65 4.90
C ALA A 43 0.73 -0.16 3.45
N GLY A 44 1.72 -0.50 2.62
CA GLY A 44 1.76 -0.10 1.20
C GLY A 44 0.57 -0.60 0.38
N LEU A 45 0.04 -1.79 0.68
CA LEU A 45 -1.17 -2.32 0.05
C LEU A 45 -2.41 -1.51 0.42
N THR A 46 -2.58 -1.17 1.70
CA THR A 46 -3.67 -0.30 2.16
C THR A 46 -3.60 1.07 1.50
N GLU A 47 -2.41 1.67 1.37
CA GLU A 47 -2.25 2.96 0.67
C GLU A 47 -2.72 2.89 -0.78
N ARG A 48 -2.37 1.83 -1.51
CA ARG A 48 -2.77 1.64 -2.90
C ARG A 48 -4.28 1.44 -3.03
N SER A 49 -4.89 0.71 -2.09
CA SER A 49 -6.34 0.51 -2.06
C SER A 49 -7.10 1.81 -1.84
N LEU A 50 -6.69 2.62 -0.86
CA LEU A 50 -7.27 3.94 -0.61
C LEU A 50 -7.09 4.88 -1.80
N ALA A 51 -5.90 4.87 -2.42
CA ALA A 51 -5.62 5.67 -3.61
C ALA A 51 -6.51 5.26 -4.80
N GLN A 52 -6.76 3.96 -4.99
CA GLN A 52 -7.66 3.46 -6.02
C GLN A 52 -9.10 3.93 -5.78
N TRP A 53 -9.61 3.82 -4.54
CA TRP A 53 -10.94 4.30 -4.20
C TRP A 53 -11.11 5.80 -4.47
N LEU A 54 -10.10 6.61 -4.17
CA LEU A 54 -10.12 8.04 -4.51
C LEU A 54 -10.16 8.27 -6.03
N ALA A 55 -9.40 7.50 -6.80
CA ALA A 55 -9.40 7.57 -8.26
C ALA A 55 -10.77 7.20 -8.84
N ASP A 56 -11.36 6.09 -8.36
CA ASP A 56 -12.68 5.62 -8.76
C ASP A 56 -13.77 6.62 -8.42
N ASN A 57 -13.75 7.17 -7.19
CA ASN A 57 -14.70 8.20 -6.76
C ASN A 57 -14.60 9.43 -7.65
N ARG A 58 -13.39 9.93 -7.93
CA ARG A 58 -13.17 11.10 -8.77
C ARG A 58 -13.65 10.87 -10.20
N LEU A 59 -13.36 9.70 -10.79
CA LEU A 59 -13.83 9.37 -12.13
C LEU A 59 -15.36 9.20 -12.16
N GLY A 60 -15.94 8.61 -11.11
CA GLY A 60 -17.38 8.49 -10.92
C GLY A 60 -18.07 9.84 -10.85
N GLU A 61 -17.53 10.78 -10.07
CA GLU A 61 -18.04 12.16 -9.96
C GLU A 61 -18.08 12.88 -11.33
N LEU A 62 -17.03 12.72 -12.13
CA LEU A 62 -16.96 13.29 -13.48
C LEU A 62 -17.97 12.63 -14.42
N ARG A 63 -18.13 11.30 -14.34
CA ARG A 63 -19.13 10.56 -15.15
C ARG A 63 -20.57 10.90 -14.79
N ALA A 64 -20.84 11.14 -13.51
CA ALA A 64 -22.14 11.51 -13.01
C ALA A 64 -22.49 12.99 -13.26
N GLY A 65 -21.54 13.80 -13.76
CA GLY A 65 -21.72 15.24 -13.95
C GLY A 65 -21.77 16.03 -12.64
N MET A 66 -21.38 15.42 -11.52
CA MET A 66 -21.29 16.10 -10.21
C MET A 66 -20.13 17.10 -10.16
N ARG A 67 -19.14 16.93 -11.04
CA ARG A 67 -18.07 17.89 -11.28
C ARG A 67 -18.01 18.24 -12.77
N PRO A 68 -17.75 19.51 -13.11
CA PRO A 68 -17.60 19.90 -14.50
C PRO A 68 -16.34 19.24 -15.10
N LEU A 69 -16.47 18.78 -16.34
CA LEU A 69 -15.33 18.42 -17.18
C LEU A 69 -14.60 19.72 -17.57
N GLY A 70 -13.61 20.11 -16.76
CA GLY A 70 -12.69 21.18 -17.14
C GLY A 70 -11.69 20.69 -18.18
N ASP A 71 -11.18 21.60 -19.01
CA ASP A 71 -10.08 21.26 -19.92
C ASP A 71 -8.74 21.27 -19.20
N GLY A 72 -7.89 20.29 -19.52
CA GLY A 72 -6.54 20.16 -18.99
C GLY A 72 -6.47 19.65 -17.55
N ARG A 73 -5.35 19.95 -16.90
CA ARG A 73 -4.99 19.37 -15.59
C ARG A 73 -5.52 20.20 -14.43
N ARG A 74 -6.29 19.57 -13.55
CA ARG A 74 -6.76 20.13 -12.27
C ARG A 74 -6.18 19.32 -11.11
N GLN A 75 -5.71 20.01 -10.08
CA GLN A 75 -5.23 19.38 -8.86
C GLN A 75 -6.07 19.79 -7.66
N GLU A 76 -6.19 18.89 -6.68
CA GLU A 76 -6.94 19.09 -5.44
C GLU A 76 -6.34 18.25 -4.32
N GLN A 77 -6.27 18.84 -3.12
CA GLN A 77 -5.88 18.10 -1.92
C GLN A 77 -7.13 17.57 -1.20
N VAL A 78 -7.07 16.31 -0.75
CA VAL A 78 -8.18 15.63 -0.08
C VAL A 78 -7.67 14.83 1.10
N ALA A 79 -8.30 14.98 2.26
CA ALA A 79 -8.05 14.14 3.42
C ALA A 79 -8.91 12.87 3.36
N PHE A 80 -8.30 11.69 3.35
CA PHE A 80 -9.01 10.40 3.30
C PHE A 80 -8.21 9.28 3.95
N GLY A 81 -8.88 8.43 4.73
CA GLY A 81 -8.22 7.34 5.46
C GLY A 81 -7.14 7.81 6.44
N GLY A 82 -7.33 8.99 7.06
CA GLY A 82 -6.40 9.58 8.03
C GLY A 82 -5.13 10.20 7.42
N ARG A 83 -5.14 10.51 6.12
CA ARG A 83 -3.97 11.01 5.38
C ARG A 83 -4.39 12.05 4.35
N ASP A 84 -3.46 12.92 3.98
CA ASP A 84 -3.65 13.89 2.92
C ASP A 84 -3.14 13.36 1.57
N TRP A 85 -3.97 13.52 0.55
CA TRP A 85 -3.74 13.06 -0.80
C TRP A 85 -3.79 14.24 -1.77
N LEU A 86 -2.95 14.19 -2.80
CA LEU A 86 -3.01 15.10 -3.94
C LEU A 86 -3.59 14.33 -5.13
N LEU A 87 -4.79 14.72 -5.54
CA LEU A 87 -5.48 14.21 -6.70
C LEU A 87 -5.20 15.14 -7.88
N ALA A 88 -4.78 14.58 -9.00
CA ALA A 88 -4.64 15.30 -10.26
C ALA A 88 -5.52 14.64 -11.31
N SER A 89 -6.48 15.39 -11.87
CA SER A 89 -7.31 14.95 -12.98
C SER A 89 -6.87 15.69 -14.24
N ASP A 90 -6.56 14.98 -15.30
CA ASP A 90 -6.20 15.54 -16.60
C ASP A 90 -7.19 15.10 -17.67
N VAL A 91 -7.77 16.06 -18.36
CA VAL A 91 -8.86 15.85 -19.32
C VAL A 91 -8.40 16.22 -20.73
N GLU A 92 -8.22 15.21 -21.56
CA GLU A 92 -7.76 15.33 -22.93
C GLU A 92 -8.89 15.04 -23.94
N ALA A 93 -8.70 15.47 -25.18
CA ALA A 93 -9.55 15.07 -26.28
C ALA A 93 -9.39 13.57 -26.56
N ALA A 94 -10.50 12.88 -26.83
CA ALA A 94 -10.49 11.50 -27.30
C ALA A 94 -10.70 11.46 -28.84
N PRO A 95 -10.39 10.34 -29.50
CA PRO A 95 -10.67 10.19 -30.94
C PRO A 95 -12.15 10.34 -31.31
N ASP A 96 -13.08 9.89 -30.45
CA ASP A 96 -14.52 10.19 -30.61
C ASP A 96 -14.80 11.57 -29.99
N PRO A 97 -15.29 12.56 -30.77
CA PRO A 97 -15.61 13.90 -30.26
C PRO A 97 -16.67 13.93 -29.15
N ARG A 98 -17.45 12.87 -28.99
CA ARG A 98 -18.45 12.72 -27.91
C ARG A 98 -17.82 12.27 -26.59
N LEU A 99 -16.54 11.91 -26.59
CA LEU A 99 -15.83 11.41 -25.43
C LEU A 99 -14.66 12.33 -25.06
N ARG A 100 -14.35 12.35 -23.77
CA ARG A 100 -13.12 12.92 -23.22
C ARG A 100 -12.35 11.81 -22.52
N ARG A 101 -11.04 11.79 -22.72
CA ARG A 101 -10.14 10.90 -21.99
C ARG A 101 -9.75 11.60 -20.69
N VAL A 102 -10.05 10.97 -19.57
CA VAL A 102 -9.72 11.47 -18.24
C VAL A 102 -8.68 10.55 -17.62
N SER A 103 -7.58 11.12 -17.17
CA SER A 103 -6.62 10.43 -16.31
C SER A 103 -6.70 11.01 -14.89
N VAL A 104 -6.87 10.15 -13.90
CA VAL A 104 -6.90 10.50 -12.49
C VAL A 104 -5.69 9.89 -11.82
N GLU A 105 -4.75 10.74 -11.41
CA GLU A 105 -3.57 10.40 -10.66
C GLU A 105 -3.80 10.71 -9.18
N VAL A 106 -3.52 9.74 -8.31
CA VAL A 106 -3.60 9.91 -6.86
C VAL A 106 -2.23 9.70 -6.26
N SER A 107 -1.76 10.70 -5.53
CA SER A 107 -0.43 10.74 -4.91
C SER A 107 -0.53 11.18 -3.46
N LEU A 108 0.47 10.85 -2.66
CA LEU A 108 0.54 11.37 -1.30
C LEU A 108 0.88 12.85 -1.32
N ALA A 109 0.19 13.64 -0.49
CA ALA A 109 0.54 15.04 -0.30
C ALA A 109 1.95 15.15 0.31
N GLY A 110 2.76 16.05 -0.24
CA GLY A 110 4.13 16.28 0.24
C GLY A 110 5.01 16.97 -0.81
N PRO A 111 6.28 17.27 -0.46
CA PRO A 111 7.20 18.01 -1.33
C PRO A 111 7.53 17.28 -2.63
N ARG A 112 7.50 15.95 -2.61
CA ARG A 112 7.69 15.07 -3.77
C ARG A 112 6.53 14.08 -3.82
N PRO A 113 5.41 14.44 -4.48
CA PRO A 113 4.25 13.56 -4.53
C PRO A 113 4.62 12.27 -5.23
N VAL A 114 4.50 11.14 -4.52
CA VAL A 114 4.72 9.82 -5.10
C VAL A 114 3.37 9.23 -5.48
N ARG A 115 3.19 8.94 -6.77
CA ARG A 115 1.97 8.32 -7.28
C ARG A 115 1.70 6.97 -6.62
N ARG A 116 0.46 6.74 -6.21
CA ARG A 116 -0.03 5.49 -5.61
C ARG A 116 -1.07 4.80 -6.49
N ALA A 117 -1.86 5.57 -7.24
CA ALA A 117 -2.80 5.05 -8.23
C ALA A 117 -2.85 5.95 -9.47
N LEU A 118 -3.16 5.33 -10.62
CA LEU A 118 -3.51 5.99 -11.86
C LEU A 118 -4.69 5.26 -12.46
N LEU A 119 -5.78 5.98 -12.72
CA LEU A 119 -6.96 5.47 -13.39
C LEU A 119 -7.18 6.27 -14.67
N VAL A 120 -7.29 5.57 -15.80
CA VAL A 120 -7.61 6.18 -17.08
C VAL A 120 -8.99 5.69 -17.49
N GLY A 121 -9.87 6.63 -17.84
CA GLY A 121 -11.21 6.33 -18.28
C GLY A 121 -11.70 7.33 -19.31
N PHE A 122 -12.87 7.04 -19.87
CA PHE A 122 -13.59 7.93 -20.76
C PHE A 122 -14.86 8.45 -20.09
N VAL A 123 -15.18 9.71 -20.39
CA VAL A 123 -16.41 10.38 -19.95
C VAL A 123 -17.11 10.94 -21.18
N GLY A 124 -18.43 10.73 -21.28
CA GLY A 124 -19.23 11.26 -22.37
C GLY A 124 -19.56 12.73 -22.16
N VAL A 125 -19.46 13.52 -23.22
CA VAL A 125 -19.89 14.93 -23.24
C VAL A 125 -21.32 14.95 -23.75
N ARG A 126 -22.30 15.12 -22.86
CA ARG A 126 -23.69 15.38 -23.27
C ARG A 126 -23.78 16.82 -23.77
N ARG A 127 -24.37 17.02 -24.95
CA ARG A 127 -24.75 18.34 -25.47
C ARG A 127 -26.04 18.81 -24.81
#